data_AF-A0A353P9M5-F1
#
_entry.id   AF-A0A353P9M5-F1
#
_cell.length_a   1.000
_cell.length_b   1.000
_cell.length_c   1.000
_cell.angle_alpha   90.00
_cell.angle_beta   90.00
_cell.angle_gamma   90.00
#
_symmetry.space_group_name_H-M   'P 1'
#
loop_
_entity.id
_entity.type
_entity.pdbx_description
1 polymer ?
#
loop_
_entity_poly.entity_id
_entity_poly.type
_entity_poly.pdbx_seq_one_letter_code
_entity_poly.pdbx_strand_id
1 'polypeptide(L)'
;GKTHSSGKVLYSARIIPYRGSWLDFEFDAKDLLYARIDRRRKLPVTVLLRALGMEPSEMLELFFDHNVFHLSGDEVALELVPERLRGELASFDIRIGDAVLVEEGRRVTAR
;
A
#
# COMPACT_ATOMS: atom_id res chain seq x y z
N GLY A 1 14.17 -12.76 -5.64
CA GLY A 1 13.93 -12.72 -4.19
C GLY A 1 14.49 -13.96 -3.53
N LYS A 2 14.72 -13.93 -2.22
CA LYS A 2 15.12 -15.12 -1.47
C LYS A 2 13.90 -15.70 -0.76
N THR A 3 13.70 -17.01 -0.83
CA THR A 3 12.62 -17.67 -0.10
C THR A 3 12.97 -17.71 1.39
N HIS A 4 12.11 -17.10 2.21
CA HIS A 4 12.20 -17.17 3.67
C HIS A 4 11.75 -18.54 4.18
N SER A 5 12.12 -18.92 5.40
CA SER A 5 11.72 -20.20 6.01
C SER A 5 10.19 -20.37 6.14
N SER A 6 9.43 -19.27 6.08
CA SER A 6 7.97 -19.27 6.02
C SER A 6 7.39 -19.59 4.63
N GLY A 7 8.23 -19.86 3.62
CA GLY A 7 7.82 -20.07 2.22
C GLY A 7 7.58 -18.77 1.44
N LYS A 8 7.59 -17.62 2.11
CA LYS A 8 7.40 -16.31 1.49
C LYS A 8 8.65 -15.86 0.72
N VAL A 9 8.46 -15.34 -0.49
CA VAL A 9 9.55 -14.74 -1.27
C VAL A 9 9.80 -13.31 -0.78
N LEU A 10 11.03 -13.04 -0.33
CA LEU A 10 11.47 -11.70 0.03
C LEU A 10 12.09 -11.02 -1.19
N TYR A 11 11.47 -9.92 -1.62
CA TYR A 11 11.97 -9.09 -2.72
C TYR A 11 13.03 -8.10 -2.23
N SER A 12 13.94 -7.78 -3.13
CA SER A 12 15.03 -6.82 -2.88
C SER A 12 15.40 -6.11 -4.17
N ALA A 13 15.78 -4.84 -4.07
CA ALA A 13 16.33 -4.06 -5.17
C ALA A 13 17.69 -3.48 -4.76
N ARG A 14 18.58 -3.26 -5.73
CA ARG A 14 19.91 -2.72 -5.48
C ARG A 14 20.29 -1.74 -6.58
N ILE A 15 20.74 -0.56 -6.19
CA ILE A 15 21.32 0.45 -7.06
C ILE A 15 22.84 0.40 -6.89
N ILE A 16 23.54 0.05 -7.97
CA ILE A 16 25.01 -0.04 -8.02
C ILE A 16 25.51 1.12 -8.87
N PRO A 17 26.09 2.17 -8.28
CA PRO A 17 26.66 3.25 -9.06
C PRO A 17 28.04 2.87 -9.61
N TYR A 18 28.48 3.56 -10.67
CA TYR A 18 29.85 3.46 -11.17
C TYR A 18 30.88 4.00 -10.15
N ARG A 19 30.54 5.08 -9.43
CA ARG A 19 31.28 5.61 -8.27
C ARG A 19 30.31 6.06 -7.19
N GLY A 20 30.68 5.84 -5.94
CA GLY A 20 29.89 6.24 -4.77
C GLY A 20 29.26 5.05 -4.05
N SER A 21 28.34 5.37 -3.14
CA SER A 21 27.74 4.40 -2.24
C SER A 21 26.67 3.55 -2.89
N TRP A 22 26.62 2.27 -2.52
CA TRP A 22 25.55 1.37 -2.96
C TRP A 22 24.28 1.62 -2.16
N LEU A 23 23.13 1.53 -2.81
CA LEU A 23 21.82 1.64 -2.15
C LEU A 23 21.05 0.33 -2.32
N ASP A 24 20.77 -0.33 -1.21
CA ASP A 24 20.03 -1.59 -1.13
C ASP A 24 18.64 -1.34 -0.55
N PHE A 25 17.63 -1.99 -1.12
CA PHE A 25 16.26 -2.07 -0.59
C PHE A 25 15.87 -3.52 -0.40
N GLU A 26 15.30 -3.88 0.75
CA GLU A 26 14.87 -5.25 1.03
C GLU A 26 13.64 -5.30 1.92
N PHE A 27 12.72 -6.21 1.59
CA PHE A 27 11.61 -6.58 2.47
C PHE A 27 12.06 -7.60 3.51
N ASP A 28 11.50 -7.51 4.71
CA ASP A 28 11.60 -8.56 5.72
C ASP A 28 10.42 -9.54 5.67
N ALA A 29 10.42 -10.53 6.57
CA ALA A 29 9.34 -11.51 6.65
C ALA A 29 7.97 -10.91 7.05
N LYS A 30 7.96 -9.69 7.61
CA LYS A 30 6.79 -8.95 8.07
C LYS A 30 6.32 -7.87 7.06
N ASP A 31 6.81 -7.91 5.82
CA ASP A 31 6.55 -6.90 4.78
C ASP A 31 7.03 -5.48 5.10
N LEU A 32 7.95 -5.34 6.06
CA LEU A 32 8.56 -4.04 6.33
C LEU A 32 9.71 -3.82 5.34
N LEU A 33 9.70 -2.64 4.71
CA LEU A 33 10.71 -2.25 3.73
C LEU A 33 11.87 -1.48 4.39
N TYR A 34 13.09 -1.95 4.15
CA TYR A 34 14.32 -1.37 4.68
C TYR A 34 15.27 -0.91 3.57
N ALA A 35 16.01 0.16 3.85
CA ALA A 35 17.14 0.62 3.06
C ALA A 35 18.48 0.30 3.78
N ARG A 36 19.54 0.10 3.00
CA ARG A 36 20.93 0.12 3.47
C ARG A 36 21.79 0.92 2.52
N ILE A 37 22.71 1.68 3.10
CA ILE A 37 23.76 2.39 2.37
C ILE A 37 25.06 1.63 2.61
N ASP A 38 25.77 1.25 1.55
CA ASP A 38 27.04 0.50 1.60
C ASP A 38 26.97 -0.78 2.45
N ARG A 39 25.84 -1.51 2.36
CA ARG A 39 25.60 -2.77 3.09
C ARG A 39 25.75 -2.63 4.62
N ARG A 40 25.60 -1.42 5.17
CA ARG A 40 25.64 -1.17 6.61
C ARG A 40 24.31 -1.59 7.28
N ARG A 41 24.01 -1.02 8.45
CA ARG A 41 22.78 -1.32 9.22
C ARG A 41 21.52 -1.04 8.40
N LYS A 42 20.46 -1.80 8.68
CA LYS A 42 19.11 -1.54 8.16
C LYS A 42 18.57 -0.23 8.71
N LEU A 43 17.90 0.54 7.86
CA LEU A 43 17.11 1.70 8.23
C LEU A 43 15.72 1.53 7.60
N PRO A 44 14.62 1.92 8.28
CA PRO A 44 13.33 2.00 7.62
C PRO A 44 13.42 2.90 6.38
N VAL A 45 12.82 2.51 5.25
CA VAL A 45 12.90 3.30 4.01
C VAL A 45 12.35 4.71 4.19
N THR A 46 11.36 4.89 5.05
CA THR A 46 10.79 6.19 5.37
C THR A 46 11.81 7.17 5.96
N VAL A 47 12.88 6.69 6.61
CA VAL A 47 13.98 7.57 7.07
C VAL A 47 14.74 8.17 5.89
N LEU A 48 14.99 7.38 4.85
CA LEU A 48 15.62 7.87 3.62
C LEU A 48 14.72 8.88 2.91
N LEU A 49 13.42 8.60 2.79
CA LEU A 49 12.46 9.50 2.15
C LEU A 49 12.35 10.84 2.88
N ARG A 50 12.29 10.82 4.22
CA ARG A 50 12.35 12.05 5.03
C ARG A 50 13.66 12.81 4.83
N ALA A 51 14.78 12.12 4.72
CA ALA A 51 16.07 12.76 4.44
C ALA A 51 16.14 13.41 3.04
N LEU A 52 15.31 12.95 2.10
CA LEU A 52 15.10 13.58 0.79
C LEU A 52 14.11 14.76 0.84
N GLY A 53 13.60 15.11 2.02
CA GLY A 53 12.69 16.23 2.23
C GLY A 53 11.21 15.88 2.10
N MET A 54 10.84 14.60 2.04
CA MET A 54 9.43 14.20 1.94
C MET A 54 8.74 14.16 3.30
N GLU A 55 7.59 14.81 3.38
CA GLU A 55 6.68 14.72 4.53
C GLU A 55 5.80 13.46 4.47
N PRO A 56 5.23 13.00 5.61
CA PRO A 56 4.38 11.81 5.65
C PRO A 56 3.20 11.82 4.69
N SER A 57 2.56 12.98 4.50
CA SER A 57 1.43 13.12 3.58
C SER A 57 1.87 12.87 2.14
N GLU A 58 2.99 13.45 1.71
CA GLU A 58 3.54 13.29 0.36
C GLU A 58 3.98 11.84 0.10
N MET A 59 4.55 11.18 1.11
CA MET A 59 4.87 9.77 1.01
C MET A 59 3.61 8.91 0.84
N LEU A 60 2.54 9.20 1.58
CA LEU A 60 1.29 8.46 1.44
C LEU A 60 0.66 8.69 0.07
N GLU A 61 0.67 9.93 -0.42
CA GLU A 61 0.15 10.30 -1.74
C GLU A 61 0.93 9.64 -2.89
N LEU A 62 2.26 9.50 -2.75
CA LEU A 62 3.08 8.87 -3.78
C LEU A 62 2.87 7.36 -3.89
N PHE A 63 2.62 6.68 -2.77
CA PHE A 63 2.61 5.20 -2.71
C PHE A 63 1.23 4.58 -2.55
N PHE A 64 0.19 5.36 -2.27
CA PHE A 64 -1.15 4.86 -2.04
C PHE A 64 -2.21 5.62 -2.82
N ASP A 65 -3.23 4.87 -3.19
CA ASP A 65 -4.49 5.41 -3.66
C ASP A 65 -5.33 5.95 -2.49
N HIS A 66 -6.04 7.05 -2.71
CA HIS A 66 -6.96 7.62 -1.73
C HIS A 66 -8.42 7.28 -2.04
N ASN A 67 -9.18 7.05 -0.98
CA ASN A 67 -10.64 6.96 -1.02
C ASN A 67 -11.20 8.27 -0.47
N VAL A 68 -12.15 8.87 -1.18
CA VAL A 68 -12.79 10.13 -0.79
C VAL A 68 -14.10 9.82 -0.08
N PHE A 69 -14.26 10.36 1.13
CA PHE A 69 -15.50 10.25 1.89
C PHE A 69 -16.15 11.62 2.02
N HIS A 70 -17.44 11.69 1.74
CA HIS A 70 -18.27 12.87 1.93
C HIS A 70 -19.14 12.66 3.19
N LEU A 71 -19.05 13.60 4.12
CA LEU A 71 -19.80 13.60 5.37
C LEU A 71 -20.94 14.61 5.26
N SER A 72 -22.19 14.16 5.40
CA SER A 72 -23.40 15.00 5.31
C SER A 72 -24.36 14.66 6.46
N GLY A 73 -24.35 15.47 7.53
CA GLY A 73 -25.19 15.21 8.70
C GLY A 73 -24.88 13.84 9.31
N ASP A 74 -25.87 12.95 9.29
CA ASP A 74 -25.76 11.57 9.78
C ASP A 74 -25.38 10.55 8.69
N GLU A 75 -25.14 11.01 7.45
CA GLU A 75 -24.76 10.17 6.31
C GLU A 75 -23.26 10.28 5.98
N VAL A 76 -22.66 9.13 5.65
CA VAL A 76 -21.29 9.01 5.15
C VAL A 76 -21.34 8.34 3.78
N ALA A 77 -20.94 9.06 2.74
CA ALA A 77 -20.86 8.54 1.38
C ALA A 77 -19.40 8.34 0.98
N LEU A 78 -19.08 7.19 0.37
CA LEU A 78 -17.78 6.91 -0.22
C LEU A 78 -17.84 7.16 -1.73
N GLU A 79 -16.89 7.92 -2.28
CA GLU A 79 -16.70 7.99 -3.73
C GLU A 79 -16.20 6.64 -4.24
N LEU A 80 -17.08 5.91 -4.92
CA LEU A 80 -16.82 4.53 -5.29
C LEU A 80 -16.00 4.44 -6.58
N VAL A 81 -14.86 3.75 -6.50
CA VAL A 81 -14.10 3.27 -7.66
C VAL A 81 -14.37 1.77 -7.82
N PRO A 82 -15.27 1.34 -8.72
CA PRO A 82 -15.73 -0.06 -8.81
C PRO A 82 -14.60 -1.07 -9.01
N GLU A 83 -13.53 -0.69 -9.71
CA GLU A 83 -12.36 -1.52 -9.98
C GLU A 83 -11.65 -1.95 -8.69
N ARG A 84 -11.63 -1.09 -7.66
CA ARG A 84 -10.96 -1.38 -6.38
C ARG A 84 -11.68 -2.44 -5.56
N LEU A 85 -13.01 -2.52 -5.71
CA LEU A 85 -13.82 -3.49 -4.96
C LEU A 85 -13.74 -4.90 -5.52
N ARG A 86 -13.26 -5.06 -6.76
CA ARG A 86 -13.31 -6.35 -7.46
C ARG A 86 -12.56 -7.42 -6.68
N GLY A 87 -13.28 -8.47 -6.28
CA GLY A 87 -12.71 -9.59 -5.56
C GLY A 87 -12.62 -9.39 -4.04
N GLU A 88 -12.95 -8.21 -3.51
CA GLU A 88 -13.07 -7.99 -2.07
C GLU A 88 -14.44 -8.47 -1.54
N LEU A 89 -14.50 -8.71 -0.23
CA LEU A 89 -15.76 -8.96 0.47
C LEU A 89 -16.34 -7.61 0.87
N ALA A 90 -17.61 -7.38 0.54
CA ALA A 90 -18.32 -6.18 0.97
C ALA A 90 -18.41 -6.16 2.49
N SER A 91 -17.81 -5.15 3.13
CA SER A 91 -17.85 -4.96 4.58
C SER A 91 -19.15 -4.32 5.08
N PHE A 92 -19.98 -3.84 4.16
CA PHE A 92 -21.31 -3.26 4.38
C PHE A 92 -22.13 -3.41 3.09
N ASP A 93 -23.44 -3.18 3.17
CA ASP A 93 -24.31 -3.16 1.98
C ASP A 93 -23.89 -2.04 1.01
N ILE A 94 -23.51 -2.40 -0.21
CA ILE A 94 -23.20 -1.45 -1.27
C ILE A 94 -24.50 -1.10 -1.97
N ARG A 95 -24.98 0.14 -1.77
CA ARG A 95 -26.24 0.65 -2.30
C ARG A 95 -26.03 1.84 -3.22
N ILE A 96 -26.85 1.96 -4.25
CA ILE A 96 -27.02 3.19 -5.04
C ILE A 96 -28.48 3.62 -4.89
N GLY A 97 -28.72 4.71 -4.16
CA GLY A 97 -30.07 5.06 -3.70
C GLY A 97 -30.64 3.94 -2.83
N ASP A 98 -31.86 3.51 -3.13
CA ASP A 98 -32.53 2.42 -2.40
C ASP A 98 -32.17 1.01 -2.91
N ALA A 99 -31.44 0.91 -4.03
CA ALA A 99 -31.09 -0.37 -4.63
C ALA A 99 -29.81 -0.96 -4.02
N VAL A 100 -29.92 -2.15 -3.42
CA VAL A 100 -28.77 -2.92 -2.94
C VAL A 100 -28.11 -3.64 -4.12
N LEU A 101 -26.84 -3.32 -4.39
CA LEU A 101 -26.06 -3.96 -5.46
C LEU A 101 -25.29 -5.18 -4.95
N VAL A 102 -24.72 -5.07 -3.74
CA VAL A 102 -23.98 -6.15 -3.08
C VAL A 102 -24.32 -6.11 -1.60
N GLU A 103 -24.85 -7.22 -1.09
CA GLU A 103 -25.11 -7.41 0.34
C GLU A 103 -23.79 -7.54 1.12
N GLU A 104 -23.79 -7.10 2.38
CA GLU A 104 -22.69 -7.34 3.31
C GLU A 104 -22.26 -8.83 3.31
N GLY A 105 -20.95 -9.06 3.35
CA GLY A 105 -20.34 -10.39 3.36
C GLY A 105 -20.32 -11.11 2.01
N ARG A 106 -20.94 -10.55 0.96
CA ARG A 106 -20.83 -11.07 -0.40
C ARG A 106 -19.56 -10.56 -1.08
N ARG A 107 -18.98 -11.41 -1.93
CA ARG A 107 -17.84 -11.03 -2.76
C ARG A 107 -18.31 -10.17 -3.93
N VAL A 108 -17.67 -9.03 -4.14
CA VAL A 108 -17.92 -8.18 -5.30
C VAL A 108 -17.32 -8.87 -6.53
N THR A 109 -18.19 -9.23 -7.48
CA THR A 109 -17.82 -9.94 -8.71
C THR A 109 -17.86 -9.00 -9.90
N ALA A 110 -17.00 -9.22 -10.90
CA ALA A 110 -17.12 -8.53 -12.18
C ALA A 110 -18.32 -9.12 -12.94
N ARG A 111 -19.32 -8.29 -13.26
CA ARG A 111 -20.27 -8.56 -14.34
C ARG A 111 -19.97 -7.60 -15.48
#